data_AF-A0AAV2YZM8-F1
#
_entry.id   AF-A0AAV2YZM8-F1
#
_cell.length_a   1.000
_cell.length_b   1.000
_cell.length_c   1.000
_cell.angle_alpha   90.00
_cell.angle_beta   90.00
_cell.angle_gamma   90.00
#
_symmetry.space_group_name_H-M   'P 1'
#
loop_
_entity.id
_entity.type
_entity.pdbx_description
1 polymer ?
#
loop_
_entity_poly.entity_id
_entity_poly.type
_entity_poly.pdbx_seq_one_letter_code
_entity_poly.pdbx_strand_id
1 'polypeptide(L)'
;MTTMAAYKASEKRWKGRDEQDILQDEQIIDLRNLSERQRKLVRQVGTFQWDDAHRPQPVLEFGAFGESHRGFLVIPNALNALAQLRIAHASLTEFTEEPHRTNMHLQNEHVPHIWNKAREKYPLDTAKSKLLGRLHWAASGFHYDWTARKYHRGQFSEVPPLLEQLGSRVAQACGMSLVAEAVIVNFYKKSSTMGGHQDDVEYTMDHPVVSLTLGSSAVFLKGGLSKDEAPLQTFLRSGDIAVMGGNSRLSFHGVARVLPTPFQIEEDDWTALLAGEVAEQEDNFHAIRKYLGQNRININIRQVYALGAKQKAEEEEADGGDKGRDDDRSSKSERCLQVTDADADPSCDHPSGSDASK
;
A
#
# COMPACT_ATOMS: atom_id res chain seq x y z
N MET A 1 38.73 4.61 0.64
CA MET A 1 37.66 3.82 1.30
C MET A 1 36.41 4.68 1.28
N THR A 2 35.36 4.29 0.53
CA THR A 2 34.12 5.06 0.46
C THR A 2 33.39 4.94 1.80
N THR A 3 33.19 6.05 2.49
CA THR A 3 32.40 6.13 3.73
C THR A 3 30.96 5.68 3.44
N MET A 4 30.41 4.81 4.28
CA MET A 4 29.06 4.31 4.12
C MET A 4 28.05 5.42 4.43
N ALA A 5 27.08 5.64 3.55
CA ALA A 5 26.00 6.62 3.72
C ALA A 5 25.29 6.42 5.09
N ALA A 6 24.92 7.52 5.76
CA ALA A 6 24.40 7.48 7.12
C ALA A 6 23.12 6.63 7.25
N TYR A 7 22.23 6.70 6.25
CA TYR A 7 21.03 5.87 6.20
C TYR A 7 21.38 4.38 6.21
N LYS A 8 22.38 3.98 5.42
CA LYS A 8 22.82 2.58 5.35
C LYS A 8 23.48 2.11 6.65
N ALA A 9 24.13 3.03 7.38
CA ALA A 9 24.65 2.77 8.71
C ALA A 9 23.53 2.45 9.71
N SER A 10 22.46 3.25 9.70
CA SER A 10 21.28 3.02 10.53
C SER A 10 20.56 1.72 10.18
N GLU A 11 20.40 1.38 8.89
CA GLU A 11 19.84 0.07 8.50
C GLU A 11 20.64 -1.10 9.10
N LYS A 12 21.98 -1.03 9.05
CA LYS A 12 22.85 -2.08 9.60
C LYS A 12 22.83 -2.14 11.12
N ARG A 13 22.67 -1.00 11.81
CA ARG A 13 22.64 -0.91 13.28
C ARG A 13 21.59 -1.83 13.91
N TRP A 14 20.42 -1.92 13.28
CA TRP A 14 19.27 -2.68 13.81
C TRP A 14 19.22 -4.13 13.33
N LYS A 15 20.12 -4.53 12.44
CA LYS A 15 20.13 -5.89 11.91
C LYS A 15 20.45 -6.88 13.04
N GLY A 16 19.55 -7.83 13.25
CA GLY A 16 19.74 -8.92 14.22
C GLY A 16 19.46 -8.57 15.68
N ARG A 17 19.22 -7.30 16.02
CA ARG A 17 18.85 -6.90 17.37
C ARG A 17 17.45 -7.41 17.74
N ASP A 18 17.30 -7.76 19.01
CA ASP A 18 16.01 -8.07 19.62
C ASP A 18 15.33 -6.81 20.19
N GLU A 19 14.15 -6.99 20.79
CA GLU A 19 13.37 -5.87 21.31
C GLU A 19 14.05 -5.19 22.50
N GLN A 20 14.67 -5.95 23.41
CA GLN A 20 15.33 -5.40 24.58
C GLN A 20 16.54 -4.54 24.18
N ASP A 21 17.37 -5.05 23.28
CA ASP A 21 18.51 -4.32 22.71
C ASP A 21 18.11 -3.03 22.00
N ILE A 22 16.92 -3.02 21.37
CA ILE A 22 16.40 -1.85 20.67
C ILE A 22 15.91 -0.82 21.67
N LEU A 23 15.06 -1.22 22.63
CA LEU A 23 14.44 -0.28 23.58
C LEU A 23 15.43 0.32 24.58
N GLN A 24 16.61 -0.28 24.76
CA GLN A 24 17.70 0.28 25.55
C GLN A 24 18.62 1.24 24.75
N ASP A 25 18.48 1.30 23.42
CA ASP A 25 19.35 2.13 22.57
C ASP A 25 18.89 3.58 22.55
N GLU A 26 19.71 4.51 23.02
CA GLU A 26 19.32 5.94 23.15
C GLU A 26 18.93 6.62 21.82
N GLN A 27 19.30 6.04 20.68
CA GLN A 27 18.92 6.58 19.38
C GLN A 27 17.52 6.17 18.93
N ILE A 28 16.91 5.15 19.55
CA ILE A 28 15.53 4.77 19.25
C ILE A 28 14.57 5.80 19.85
N ILE A 29 13.57 6.19 19.07
CA ILE A 29 12.43 6.95 19.55
C ILE A 29 11.34 5.93 19.87
N ASP A 30 11.21 5.62 21.15
CA ASP A 30 10.03 4.92 21.68
C ASP A 30 8.96 5.94 22.04
N LEU A 31 7.87 5.97 21.26
CA LEU A 31 6.74 6.88 21.45
C LEU A 31 6.05 6.73 22.82
N ARG A 32 6.22 5.57 23.48
CA ARG A 32 5.67 5.29 24.82
C ARG A 32 6.67 5.58 25.94
N ASN A 33 7.94 5.82 25.62
CA ASN A 33 9.00 6.06 26.60
C ASN A 33 10.09 6.99 26.03
N LEU A 34 9.70 8.21 25.65
CA LEU A 34 10.64 9.20 25.12
C LEU A 34 11.66 9.60 26.18
N SER A 35 12.94 9.74 25.82
CA SER A 35 13.96 10.32 26.71
C SER A 35 13.69 11.80 27.00
N GLU A 36 14.33 12.38 28.02
CA GLU A 36 14.15 13.80 28.34
C GLU A 36 14.53 14.71 27.16
N ARG A 37 15.58 14.36 26.42
CA ARG A 37 16.00 15.06 25.20
C ARG A 37 14.94 14.94 24.11
N GLN A 38 14.40 13.74 23.88
CA GLN A 38 13.39 13.51 22.85
C GLN A 38 12.08 14.24 23.17
N ARG A 39 11.64 14.25 24.43
CA ARG A 39 10.44 15.00 24.87
C ARG A 39 10.52 16.50 24.55
N LYS A 40 11.71 17.09 24.55
CA LYS A 40 11.90 18.51 24.16
C LYS A 40 11.77 18.76 22.66
N LEU A 41 11.89 17.71 21.84
CA LEU A 41 11.88 17.77 20.36
C LEU A 41 10.60 17.21 19.74
N VAL A 42 9.83 16.42 20.48
CA VAL A 42 8.52 15.91 20.05
C VAL A 42 7.43 16.86 20.55
N ARG A 43 6.60 17.38 19.64
CA ARG A 43 5.50 18.29 19.98
C ARG A 43 4.16 17.60 19.75
N GLN A 44 3.26 17.69 20.71
CA GLN A 44 1.86 17.33 20.45
C GLN A 44 1.18 18.50 19.74
N VAL A 45 0.63 18.25 18.54
CA VAL A 45 -0.01 19.28 17.69
C VAL A 45 -1.52 19.10 17.55
N GLY A 46 -2.06 18.01 18.08
CA GLY A 46 -3.49 17.71 18.04
C GLY A 46 -3.82 16.38 18.72
N THR A 47 -5.02 15.89 18.47
CA THR A 47 -5.49 14.57 18.89
C THR A 47 -6.21 13.87 17.75
N PHE A 48 -6.24 12.55 17.80
CA PHE A 48 -6.97 11.70 16.87
C PHE A 48 -7.75 10.64 17.64
N GLN A 49 -8.98 10.40 17.22
CA GLN A 49 -9.84 9.36 17.77
C GLN A 49 -10.56 8.68 16.60
N TRP A 50 -10.37 7.36 16.47
CA TRP A 50 -10.99 6.60 15.39
C TRP A 50 -12.47 6.30 15.69
N ASP A 51 -12.74 5.81 16.90
CA ASP A 51 -14.08 5.48 17.38
C ASP A 51 -14.28 5.97 18.83
N ASP A 52 -15.53 6.11 19.24
CA ASP A 52 -15.91 6.64 20.56
C ASP A 52 -15.50 5.73 21.72
N ALA A 53 -15.30 4.43 21.46
CA ALA A 53 -14.87 3.45 22.45
C ALA A 53 -13.36 3.56 22.76
N HIS A 54 -12.58 4.16 21.86
CA HIS A 54 -11.15 4.37 22.04
C HIS A 54 -10.85 5.79 22.51
N ARG A 55 -10.01 5.93 23.55
CA ARG A 55 -9.62 7.28 24.01
C ARG A 55 -8.88 8.05 22.90
N PRO A 56 -9.03 9.39 22.82
CA PRO A 56 -8.22 10.21 21.94
C PRO A 56 -6.72 9.99 22.17
N GLN A 57 -5.96 9.84 21.08
CA GLN A 57 -4.50 9.71 21.09
C GLN A 57 -3.84 11.02 20.63
N PRO A 58 -2.63 11.33 21.13
CA PRO A 58 -1.94 12.54 20.71
C PRO A 58 -1.41 12.42 19.28
N VAL A 59 -1.48 13.51 18.52
CA VAL A 59 -0.77 13.64 17.24
C VAL A 59 0.59 14.24 17.53
N LEU A 60 1.66 13.45 17.38
CA LEU A 60 3.03 13.84 17.72
C LEU A 60 3.80 14.26 16.46
N GLU A 61 4.37 15.46 16.45
CA GLU A 61 5.17 16.03 15.36
C GLU A 61 6.67 15.98 15.69
N PHE A 62 7.48 15.66 14.68
CA PHE A 62 8.94 15.48 14.79
C PHE A 62 9.76 16.58 14.10
N GLY A 63 9.13 17.68 13.69
CA GLY A 63 9.78 18.76 12.94
C GLY A 63 10.92 19.47 13.68
N ALA A 64 11.00 19.38 15.01
CA ALA A 64 12.08 20.00 15.78
C ALA A 64 13.40 19.19 15.74
N PHE A 65 13.39 17.97 15.19
CA PHE A 65 14.62 17.20 14.97
C PHE A 65 15.44 17.70 13.77
N GLY A 66 14.82 18.45 12.85
CA GLY A 66 15.47 18.97 11.65
C GLY A 66 14.46 19.34 10.56
N GLU A 67 14.89 20.18 9.62
CA GLU A 67 14.01 20.68 8.55
C GLU A 67 13.42 19.58 7.68
N SER A 68 14.18 18.52 7.41
CA SER A 68 13.72 17.36 6.65
C SER A 68 12.57 16.62 7.35
N HIS A 69 12.47 16.71 8.68
CA HIS A 69 11.46 16.02 9.50
C HIS A 69 10.16 16.84 9.68
N ARG A 70 10.09 18.07 9.18
CA ARG A 70 8.85 18.85 9.20
C ARG A 70 7.76 18.14 8.38
N GLY A 71 6.58 18.04 8.97
CA GLY A 71 5.47 17.26 8.40
C GLY A 71 5.57 15.75 8.59
N PHE A 72 6.56 15.24 9.35
CA PHE A 72 6.53 13.86 9.86
C PHE A 72 5.79 13.84 11.20
N LEU A 73 4.68 13.10 11.25
CA LEU A 73 3.86 12.93 12.44
C LEU A 73 3.62 11.45 12.74
N VAL A 74 3.40 11.13 14.01
CA VAL A 74 3.00 9.79 14.44
C VAL A 74 1.89 9.89 15.48
N ILE A 75 0.88 9.05 15.35
CA ILE A 75 -0.21 8.88 16.30
C ILE A 75 -0.02 7.51 16.95
N PRO A 76 0.55 7.44 18.16
CA PRO A 76 0.75 6.17 18.84
C PRO A 76 -0.59 5.58 19.26
N ASN A 77 -0.76 4.27 19.08
CA ASN A 77 -1.95 3.53 19.49
C ASN A 77 -3.26 4.11 18.91
N ALA A 78 -3.23 4.63 17.69
CA ALA A 78 -4.35 5.31 17.03
C ALA A 78 -5.59 4.41 16.88
N LEU A 79 -5.39 3.10 16.76
CA LEU A 79 -6.44 2.09 16.55
C LEU A 79 -6.55 1.19 17.79
N ASN A 80 -7.76 0.95 18.29
CA ASN A 80 -8.00 -0.05 19.32
C ASN A 80 -7.88 -1.49 18.76
N ALA A 81 -7.94 -2.49 19.64
CA ALA A 81 -7.81 -3.89 19.28
C ALA A 81 -8.83 -4.34 18.21
N LEU A 82 -10.11 -3.96 18.36
CA LEU A 82 -11.17 -4.36 17.44
C LEU A 82 -10.96 -3.78 16.04
N ALA A 83 -10.63 -2.49 15.93
CA ALA A 83 -10.31 -1.84 14.66
C ALA A 83 -9.10 -2.52 13.99
N GLN A 84 -8.06 -2.85 14.76
CA GLN A 84 -6.88 -3.54 14.24
C GLN A 84 -7.23 -4.94 13.69
N LEU A 85 -8.05 -5.71 14.39
CA LEU A 85 -8.51 -7.03 13.94
C LEU A 85 -9.37 -6.94 12.68
N ARG A 86 -10.32 -6.00 12.62
CA ARG A 86 -11.18 -5.79 11.46
C ARG A 86 -10.40 -5.38 10.22
N ILE A 87 -9.48 -4.41 10.36
CA ILE A 87 -8.62 -3.96 9.25
C ILE A 87 -7.68 -5.10 8.82
N ALA A 88 -7.11 -5.86 9.75
CA ALA A 88 -6.25 -7.00 9.42
C ALA A 88 -7.04 -8.12 8.72
N HIS A 89 -8.25 -8.41 9.17
CA HIS A 89 -9.15 -9.37 8.52
C HIS A 89 -9.41 -8.96 7.07
N ALA A 90 -9.93 -7.75 6.83
CA ALA A 90 -10.17 -7.23 5.49
C ALA A 90 -8.90 -7.20 4.63
N SER A 91 -7.74 -6.89 5.22
CA SER A 91 -6.45 -6.93 4.52
C SER A 91 -6.07 -8.33 4.02
N LEU A 92 -6.54 -9.39 4.68
CA LEU A 92 -6.21 -10.77 4.34
C LEU A 92 -7.28 -11.46 3.50
N THR A 93 -8.55 -11.01 3.59
CA THR A 93 -9.71 -11.65 2.96
C THR A 93 -10.38 -10.86 1.85
N GLU A 94 -10.25 -9.54 1.83
CA GLU A 94 -10.93 -8.66 0.87
C GLU A 94 -9.89 -7.98 -0.02
N PHE A 95 -8.90 -7.30 0.57
CA PHE A 95 -7.95 -6.47 -0.20
C PHE A 95 -6.98 -7.29 -1.06
N THR A 96 -6.95 -8.60 -0.84
CA THR A 96 -6.15 -9.60 -1.57
C THR A 96 -6.90 -10.28 -2.71
N GLU A 97 -8.19 -10.02 -2.85
CA GLU A 97 -9.08 -10.61 -3.85
C GLU A 97 -9.30 -9.66 -5.03
N GLU A 98 -9.70 -10.21 -6.18
CA GLU A 98 -10.10 -9.40 -7.34
C GLU A 98 -11.31 -8.52 -6.96
N PRO A 99 -11.40 -7.26 -7.46
CA PRO A 99 -10.59 -6.64 -8.52
C PRO A 99 -9.28 -6.00 -8.03
N HIS A 100 -8.89 -6.15 -6.76
CA HIS A 100 -7.59 -5.69 -6.28
C HIS A 100 -6.45 -6.52 -6.85
N ARG A 101 -5.23 -5.97 -6.81
CA ARG A 101 -4.04 -6.66 -7.29
C ARG A 101 -3.14 -7.06 -6.15
N THR A 102 -2.42 -8.16 -6.35
CA THR A 102 -1.37 -8.64 -5.44
C THR A 102 -0.09 -8.91 -6.23
N ASN A 103 1.01 -9.15 -5.52
CA ASN A 103 2.28 -9.53 -6.15
C ASN A 103 2.22 -10.81 -6.98
N MET A 104 1.23 -11.69 -6.74
CA MET A 104 1.06 -12.93 -7.51
C MET A 104 0.55 -12.66 -8.94
N HIS A 105 -0.25 -11.61 -9.12
CA HIS A 105 -0.76 -11.21 -10.44
C HIS A 105 0.37 -10.78 -11.39
N LEU A 106 1.48 -10.21 -10.86
CA LEU A 106 2.66 -9.89 -11.67
C LEU A 106 3.36 -11.14 -12.24
N GLN A 107 3.09 -12.30 -11.66
CA GLN A 107 3.60 -13.60 -12.11
C GLN A 107 2.57 -14.36 -12.97
N ASN A 108 1.49 -13.68 -13.38
CA ASN A 108 0.31 -14.28 -14.02
C ASN A 108 -0.33 -15.40 -13.18
N GLU A 109 -0.19 -15.35 -11.84
CA GLU A 109 -0.85 -16.27 -10.94
C GLU A 109 -2.13 -15.64 -10.39
N HIS A 110 -3.27 -16.29 -10.66
CA HIS A 110 -4.57 -15.95 -10.09
C HIS A 110 -4.92 -16.95 -9.00
N VAL A 111 -4.83 -16.51 -7.75
CA VAL A 111 -5.12 -17.36 -6.58
C VAL A 111 -6.19 -16.71 -5.72
N PRO A 112 -7.48 -17.03 -5.95
CA PRO A 112 -8.56 -16.49 -5.12
C PRO A 112 -8.58 -17.16 -3.74
N HIS A 113 -9.18 -16.48 -2.78
CA HIS A 113 -9.42 -16.93 -1.41
C HIS A 113 -8.13 -17.37 -0.70
N ILE A 114 -7.09 -16.54 -0.80
CA ILE A 114 -5.74 -16.84 -0.28
C ILE A 114 -5.81 -17.19 1.21
N TRP A 115 -6.57 -16.40 1.98
CA TRP A 115 -6.75 -16.62 3.41
C TRP A 115 -7.51 -17.90 3.73
N ASN A 116 -8.65 -18.15 3.08
CA ASN A 116 -9.48 -19.33 3.33
C ASN A 116 -8.70 -20.61 3.03
N LYS A 117 -7.98 -20.67 1.91
CA LYS A 117 -7.09 -21.80 1.58
C LYS A 117 -5.99 -22.01 2.62
N ALA A 118 -5.45 -20.92 3.19
CA ALA A 118 -4.49 -21.02 4.28
C ALA A 118 -5.14 -21.57 5.56
N ARG A 119 -6.36 -21.14 5.88
CA ARG A 119 -7.13 -21.59 7.05
C ARG A 119 -7.54 -23.06 6.95
N GLU A 120 -7.98 -23.54 5.79
CA GLU A 120 -8.32 -24.96 5.60
C GLU A 120 -7.20 -25.89 6.04
N LYS A 121 -5.94 -25.52 5.75
CA LYS A 121 -4.76 -26.30 6.13
C LYS A 121 -4.22 -25.95 7.52
N TYR A 122 -4.35 -24.69 7.93
CA TYR A 122 -3.85 -24.18 9.20
C TYR A 122 -4.90 -23.27 9.87
N PRO A 123 -5.94 -23.84 10.51
CA PRO A 123 -7.13 -23.08 10.93
C PRO A 123 -6.85 -21.87 11.82
N LEU A 124 -5.85 -21.98 12.70
CA LEU A 124 -5.41 -20.93 13.62
C LEU A 124 -4.01 -20.38 13.31
N ASP A 125 -3.13 -21.15 12.67
CA ASP A 125 -1.70 -20.83 12.50
C ASP A 125 -1.35 -20.55 11.04
N THR A 126 -2.10 -19.65 10.42
CA THR A 126 -2.08 -19.38 8.98
C THR A 126 -0.70 -18.90 8.48
N ALA A 127 0.15 -18.35 9.36
CA ALA A 127 1.53 -17.98 9.01
C ALA A 127 2.40 -19.15 8.54
N LYS A 128 2.02 -20.41 8.85
CA LYS A 128 2.67 -21.61 8.30
C LYS A 128 2.33 -21.88 6.84
N SER A 129 1.33 -21.21 6.29
CA SER A 129 0.91 -21.37 4.89
C SER A 129 1.99 -20.87 3.95
N LYS A 130 2.42 -21.74 3.02
CA LYS A 130 3.30 -21.35 1.91
C LYS A 130 2.66 -20.29 1.02
N LEU A 131 1.34 -20.30 0.90
CA LEU A 131 0.61 -19.36 0.06
C LEU A 131 0.68 -17.95 0.65
N LEU A 132 0.35 -17.78 1.93
CA LEU A 132 0.55 -16.50 2.62
C LEU A 132 2.02 -16.09 2.71
N GLY A 133 2.95 -17.06 2.80
CA GLY A 133 4.39 -16.80 2.77
C GLY A 133 4.91 -16.19 1.45
N ARG A 134 4.15 -16.31 0.36
CA ARG A 134 4.41 -15.70 -0.95
C ARG A 134 3.63 -14.40 -1.19
N LEU A 135 2.68 -14.06 -0.32
CA LEU A 135 1.96 -12.79 -0.36
C LEU A 135 2.86 -11.71 0.24
N HIS A 136 3.14 -10.67 -0.54
CA HIS A 136 4.07 -9.60 -0.17
C HIS A 136 3.38 -8.24 -0.19
N TRP A 137 2.51 -8.01 -1.16
CA TRP A 137 1.69 -6.81 -1.19
C TRP A 137 0.34 -7.06 -1.87
N ALA A 138 -0.61 -6.19 -1.53
CA ALA A 138 -1.87 -6.01 -2.23
C ALA A 138 -2.09 -4.51 -2.51
N ALA A 139 -2.83 -4.18 -3.56
CA ALA A 139 -3.06 -2.82 -4.03
C ALA A 139 -4.51 -2.59 -4.45
N SER A 140 -5.09 -1.50 -3.96
CA SER A 140 -6.45 -1.04 -4.23
C SER A 140 -6.43 0.44 -4.65
N GLY A 141 -7.50 0.94 -5.28
CA GLY A 141 -7.46 2.25 -5.95
C GLY A 141 -6.70 2.16 -7.28
N PHE A 142 -6.01 3.22 -7.68
CA PHE A 142 -5.08 3.16 -8.82
C PHE A 142 -3.96 2.17 -8.52
N HIS A 143 -3.81 1.17 -9.38
CA HIS A 143 -2.80 0.12 -9.20
C HIS A 143 -1.42 0.66 -9.54
N TYR A 144 -0.47 0.52 -8.61
CA TYR A 144 0.92 0.89 -8.86
C TYR A 144 1.58 -0.11 -9.80
N ASP A 145 2.10 0.37 -10.92
CA ASP A 145 2.90 -0.43 -11.84
C ASP A 145 4.36 -0.42 -11.36
N TRP A 146 4.76 -1.50 -10.71
CA TRP A 146 6.12 -1.68 -10.20
C TRP A 146 7.19 -1.70 -11.29
N THR A 147 6.84 -2.09 -12.52
CA THR A 147 7.77 -2.18 -13.65
C THR A 147 7.98 -0.80 -14.26
N ALA A 148 6.89 -0.11 -14.57
CA ALA A 148 6.94 1.23 -15.16
C ALA A 148 7.15 2.36 -14.13
N ARG A 149 7.09 2.04 -12.83
CA ARG A 149 7.14 2.99 -11.70
C ARG A 149 6.15 4.14 -11.84
N LYS A 150 4.90 3.85 -12.18
CA LYS A 150 3.85 4.87 -12.38
C LYS A 150 2.46 4.33 -12.06
N TYR A 151 1.51 5.25 -11.96
CA TYR A 151 0.08 4.92 -11.92
C TYR A 151 -0.53 5.12 -13.32
N HIS A 152 -1.51 4.30 -13.66
CA HIS A 152 -2.28 4.42 -14.90
C HIS A 152 -3.75 4.68 -14.55
N ARG A 153 -4.41 5.60 -15.26
CA ARG A 153 -5.81 5.96 -14.99
C ARG A 153 -6.77 4.78 -15.20
N GLY A 154 -6.60 4.01 -16.27
CA GLY A 154 -7.43 2.82 -16.58
C GLY A 154 -7.00 1.53 -15.88
N GLN A 155 -6.19 1.61 -14.82
CA GLN A 155 -5.84 0.44 -14.01
C GLN A 155 -6.17 0.75 -12.55
N PHE A 156 -7.40 0.45 -12.16
CA PHE A 156 -7.86 0.71 -10.81
C PHE A 156 -8.86 -0.34 -10.32
N SER A 157 -9.04 -0.33 -9.01
CA SER A 157 -10.20 -0.89 -8.33
C SER A 157 -10.78 0.20 -7.43
N GLU A 158 -11.94 -0.04 -6.82
CA GLU A 158 -12.41 0.84 -5.76
C GLU A 158 -11.40 0.87 -4.59
N VAL A 159 -11.31 2.01 -3.93
CA VAL A 159 -10.59 2.13 -2.66
C VAL A 159 -11.55 1.65 -1.57
N PRO A 160 -11.13 0.74 -0.67
CA PRO A 160 -11.99 0.28 0.40
C PRO A 160 -12.50 1.47 1.26
N PRO A 161 -13.83 1.63 1.46
CA PRO A 161 -14.40 2.79 2.16
C PRO A 161 -13.83 2.99 3.56
N LEU A 162 -13.51 1.89 4.26
CA LEU A 162 -12.86 1.91 5.56
C LEU A 162 -11.51 2.65 5.52
N LEU A 163 -10.70 2.38 4.49
CA LEU A 163 -9.38 2.99 4.34
C LEU A 163 -9.48 4.42 3.79
N GLU A 164 -10.48 4.71 2.95
CA GLU A 164 -10.75 6.08 2.52
C GLU A 164 -11.07 7.00 3.71
N GLN A 165 -12.02 6.59 4.55
CA GLN A 165 -12.40 7.34 5.75
C GLN A 165 -11.23 7.48 6.72
N LEU A 166 -10.47 6.41 6.96
CA LEU A 166 -9.32 6.44 7.86
C LEU A 166 -8.23 7.37 7.35
N GLY A 167 -7.86 7.26 6.07
CA GLY A 167 -6.84 8.11 5.46
C GLY A 167 -7.20 9.60 5.55
N SER A 168 -8.44 9.95 5.18
CA SER A 168 -8.93 11.34 5.24
C SER A 168 -8.96 11.89 6.66
N ARG A 169 -9.53 11.14 7.63
CA ARG A 169 -9.62 11.58 9.03
C ARG A 169 -8.25 11.71 9.70
N VAL A 170 -7.32 10.80 9.41
CA VAL A 170 -5.94 10.90 9.93
C VAL A 170 -5.23 12.13 9.34
N ALA A 171 -5.31 12.33 8.02
CA ALA A 171 -4.70 13.50 7.40
C ALA A 171 -5.25 14.80 7.98
N GLN A 172 -6.57 14.88 8.18
CA GLN A 172 -7.24 16.02 8.80
C GLN A 172 -6.74 16.28 10.23
N ALA A 173 -6.61 15.24 11.06
CA ALA A 173 -6.08 15.36 12.42
C ALA A 173 -4.62 15.83 12.46
N CYS A 174 -3.86 15.60 11.38
CA CYS A 174 -2.51 16.11 11.18
C CYS A 174 -2.46 17.50 10.51
N GLY A 175 -3.60 18.17 10.30
CA GLY A 175 -3.66 19.48 9.65
C GLY A 175 -3.41 19.43 8.13
N MET A 176 -3.65 18.29 7.50
CA MET A 176 -3.44 18.04 6.07
C MET A 176 -4.75 17.56 5.42
N SER A 177 -4.76 17.46 4.09
CA SER A 177 -5.87 16.87 3.32
C SER A 177 -5.40 15.68 2.51
N LEU A 178 -6.25 14.67 2.40
CA LEU A 178 -5.99 13.46 1.63
C LEU A 178 -7.29 12.91 1.08
N VAL A 179 -7.37 12.75 -0.24
CA VAL A 179 -8.35 11.86 -0.87
C VAL A 179 -7.65 10.54 -1.17
N ALA A 180 -8.16 9.44 -0.62
CA ALA A 180 -7.55 8.13 -0.82
C ALA A 180 -7.83 7.67 -2.25
N GLU A 181 -6.78 7.60 -3.07
CA GLU A 181 -6.88 7.18 -4.47
C GLU A 181 -6.03 5.95 -4.76
N ALA A 182 -5.02 5.66 -3.94
CA ALA A 182 -4.26 4.43 -3.99
C ALA A 182 -3.94 3.93 -2.58
N VAL A 183 -4.04 2.62 -2.41
CA VAL A 183 -3.71 1.90 -1.18
C VAL A 183 -2.72 0.80 -1.52
N ILE A 184 -1.64 0.69 -0.75
CA ILE A 184 -0.73 -0.46 -0.80
C ILE A 184 -0.68 -1.10 0.58
N VAL A 185 -1.13 -2.35 0.66
CA VAL A 185 -0.99 -3.22 1.82
C VAL A 185 0.29 -4.03 1.64
N ASN A 186 1.22 -3.95 2.58
CA ASN A 186 2.47 -4.69 2.59
C ASN A 186 2.46 -5.73 3.73
N PHE A 187 2.80 -6.97 3.41
CA PHE A 187 2.84 -8.10 4.35
C PHE A 187 4.30 -8.47 4.66
N TYR A 188 4.69 -8.28 5.91
CA TYR A 188 6.05 -8.51 6.40
C TYR A 188 6.09 -9.72 7.32
N LYS A 189 7.08 -10.58 7.09
CA LYS A 189 7.49 -11.65 8.02
C LYS A 189 8.68 -11.18 8.86
N LYS A 190 9.05 -11.95 9.89
CA LYS A 190 10.20 -11.70 10.79
C LYS A 190 11.50 -11.29 10.09
N SER A 191 11.77 -11.85 8.92
CA SER A 191 13.00 -11.61 8.14
C SER A 191 12.87 -10.51 7.10
N SER A 192 11.67 -9.93 6.92
CA SER A 192 11.45 -8.86 5.97
C SER A 192 12.15 -7.58 6.40
N THR A 193 12.67 -6.85 5.41
CA THR A 193 13.23 -5.51 5.54
C THR A 193 12.83 -4.72 4.30
N MET A 194 12.68 -3.41 4.43
CA MET A 194 12.48 -2.51 3.31
C MET A 194 13.56 -1.45 3.35
N GLY A 195 14.45 -1.44 2.35
CA GLY A 195 15.55 -0.50 2.30
C GLY A 195 15.08 0.94 2.07
N GLY A 196 15.97 1.90 2.30
CA GLY A 196 15.70 3.32 2.07
C GLY A 196 15.26 3.61 0.64
N HIS A 197 14.01 4.02 0.48
CA HIS A 197 13.37 4.42 -0.78
C HIS A 197 12.53 5.68 -0.58
N GLN A 198 12.05 6.26 -1.68
CA GLN A 198 11.12 7.38 -1.71
C GLN A 198 9.83 6.92 -2.38
N ASP A 199 8.70 7.48 -1.94
CA ASP A 199 7.42 7.41 -2.64
C ASP A 199 7.34 8.66 -3.55
N ASP A 200 7.88 8.59 -4.75
CA ASP A 200 8.12 9.76 -5.63
C ASP A 200 7.39 9.67 -6.99
N VAL A 201 6.30 8.91 -7.05
CA VAL A 201 5.60 8.56 -8.30
C VAL A 201 4.18 9.12 -8.41
N GLU A 202 3.62 9.67 -7.34
CA GLU A 202 2.34 10.37 -7.36
C GLU A 202 2.47 11.73 -8.08
N TYR A 203 1.40 12.20 -8.72
CA TYR A 203 1.38 13.53 -9.35
C TYR A 203 1.07 14.66 -8.36
N THR A 204 0.71 14.32 -7.12
CA THR A 204 0.40 15.25 -6.03
C THR A 204 1.31 15.03 -4.82
N MET A 205 2.51 15.61 -4.88
CA MET A 205 3.52 15.51 -3.81
C MET A 205 3.25 16.44 -2.62
N ASP A 206 2.20 17.24 -2.68
CA ASP A 206 1.73 18.12 -1.62
C ASP A 206 0.79 17.41 -0.62
N HIS A 207 0.24 16.25 -0.99
CA HIS A 207 -0.58 15.41 -0.12
C HIS A 207 0.25 14.37 0.66
N PRO A 208 -0.14 14.03 1.90
CA PRO A 208 0.64 13.12 2.73
C PRO A 208 0.53 11.66 2.29
N VAL A 209 1.46 10.84 2.75
CA VAL A 209 1.26 9.39 2.87
C VAL A 209 0.84 9.07 4.30
N VAL A 210 -0.29 8.37 4.46
CA VAL A 210 -0.76 7.84 5.76
C VAL A 210 -0.39 6.36 5.84
N SER A 211 0.36 5.96 6.85
CA SER A 211 0.96 4.62 6.99
C SER A 211 0.55 3.95 8.30
N LEU A 212 -0.31 2.94 8.23
CA LEU A 212 -0.76 2.15 9.38
C LEU A 212 0.22 1.02 9.70
N THR A 213 0.34 0.65 10.97
CA THR A 213 1.07 -0.55 11.40
C THR A 213 0.15 -1.48 12.20
N LEU A 214 0.06 -2.76 11.80
CA LEU A 214 -0.68 -3.81 12.49
C LEU A 214 0.23 -5.03 12.74
N GLY A 215 0.10 -5.64 13.92
CA GLY A 215 0.86 -6.80 14.35
C GLY A 215 2.27 -6.46 14.81
N SER A 216 3.24 -7.25 14.33
CA SER A 216 4.63 -7.19 14.76
C SER A 216 5.24 -5.78 14.71
N SER A 217 6.00 -5.42 15.74
CA SER A 217 6.64 -4.11 15.86
C SER A 217 7.76 -3.95 14.84
N ALA A 218 8.15 -2.71 14.53
CA ALA A 218 9.21 -2.43 13.59
C ALA A 218 10.06 -1.21 13.97
N VAL A 219 11.34 -1.26 13.59
CA VAL A 219 12.20 -0.07 13.53
C VAL A 219 12.01 0.58 12.16
N PHE A 220 11.29 1.69 12.16
CA PHE A 220 11.08 2.53 10.99
C PHE A 220 12.16 3.60 10.92
N LEU A 221 12.73 3.79 9.74
CA LEU A 221 13.76 4.78 9.48
C LEU A 221 13.18 5.90 8.61
N LYS A 222 13.09 7.11 9.14
CA LYS A 222 12.73 8.31 8.39
C LYS A 222 13.98 9.16 8.17
N GLY A 223 14.53 9.10 6.97
CA GLY A 223 15.72 9.82 6.49
C GLY A 223 15.43 11.24 6.01
N GLY A 224 16.37 11.83 5.30
CA GLY A 224 16.23 13.12 4.62
C GLY A 224 15.96 13.00 3.12
N LEU A 225 16.27 14.04 2.37
CA LEU A 225 16.20 14.04 0.89
C LEU A 225 17.36 13.27 0.23
N SER A 226 18.37 12.88 1.01
CA SER A 226 19.49 12.04 0.59
C SER A 226 19.74 10.92 1.59
N LYS A 227 20.44 9.87 1.16
CA LYS A 227 20.85 8.76 2.04
C LYS A 227 22.04 9.11 2.95
N ASP A 228 22.64 10.28 2.76
CA ASP A 228 23.76 10.76 3.57
C ASP A 228 23.28 11.43 4.87
N GLU A 229 22.02 11.86 4.92
CA GLU A 229 21.38 12.33 6.15
C GLU A 229 21.00 11.14 7.03
N ALA A 230 21.34 11.22 8.31
CA ALA A 230 21.00 10.17 9.29
C ALA A 230 19.49 10.17 9.55
N PRO A 231 18.82 9.00 9.49
CA PRO A 231 17.39 8.93 9.74
C PRO A 231 17.02 9.04 11.22
N LEU A 232 15.82 9.54 11.49
CA LEU A 232 15.11 9.25 12.74
C LEU A 232 14.71 7.79 12.78
N GLN A 233 14.93 7.17 13.94
CA GLN A 233 14.76 5.74 14.15
C GLN A 233 13.59 5.59 15.12
N THR A 234 12.40 5.30 14.60
CA THR A 234 11.16 5.25 15.41
C THR A 234 10.72 3.82 15.59
N PHE A 235 10.40 3.43 16.83
CA PHE A 235 9.85 2.12 17.12
C PHE A 235 8.32 2.16 16.97
N LEU A 236 7.82 1.62 15.86
CA LEU A 236 6.40 1.55 15.55
C LEU A 236 5.83 0.22 16.02
N ARG A 237 4.73 0.27 16.78
CA ARG A 237 4.01 -0.89 17.29
C ARG A 237 2.65 -1.04 16.59
N SER A 238 1.99 -2.17 16.83
CA SER A 238 0.62 -2.39 16.37
C SER A 238 -0.30 -1.25 16.81
N GLY A 239 -1.11 -0.75 15.88
CA GLY A 239 -2.03 0.35 16.08
C GLY A 239 -1.44 1.74 15.89
N ASP A 240 -0.13 1.88 15.67
CA ASP A 240 0.50 3.17 15.36
C ASP A 240 0.21 3.58 13.91
N ILE A 241 0.01 4.89 13.70
CA ILE A 241 -0.12 5.50 12.37
C ILE A 241 0.95 6.57 12.20
N ALA A 242 1.78 6.43 11.17
CA ALA A 242 2.76 7.43 10.77
C ALA A 242 2.24 8.22 9.56
N VAL A 243 2.52 9.52 9.51
CA VAL A 243 2.12 10.42 8.43
C VAL A 243 3.34 11.15 7.92
N MET A 244 3.57 11.11 6.60
CA MET A 244 4.64 11.85 5.93
C MET A 244 4.04 12.85 4.95
N GLY A 245 3.97 14.11 5.36
CA GLY A 245 3.56 15.25 4.53
C GLY A 245 4.61 16.36 4.52
N GLY A 246 4.36 17.43 3.77
CA GLY A 246 5.27 18.58 3.65
C GLY A 246 6.70 18.15 3.28
N ASN A 247 7.71 18.70 3.96
CA ASN A 247 9.13 18.37 3.70
C ASN A 247 9.44 16.88 3.88
N SER A 248 8.72 16.18 4.75
CA SER A 248 8.93 14.75 4.99
C SER A 248 8.38 13.85 3.87
N ARG A 249 7.47 14.35 3.02
CA ARG A 249 6.77 13.58 1.99
C ARG A 249 7.70 12.91 0.98
N LEU A 250 8.82 13.57 0.67
CA LEU A 250 9.84 13.12 -0.26
C LEU A 250 11.10 12.59 0.44
N SER A 251 11.02 12.29 1.75
CA SER A 251 12.16 11.76 2.48
C SER A 251 12.39 10.28 2.18
N PHE A 252 13.66 9.88 2.14
CA PHE A 252 14.03 8.47 2.18
C PHE A 252 13.48 7.81 3.43
N HIS A 253 12.83 6.66 3.28
CA HIS A 253 12.30 5.92 4.42
C HIS A 253 12.28 4.41 4.16
N GLY A 254 12.04 3.64 5.22
CA GLY A 254 12.21 2.19 5.17
C GLY A 254 11.99 1.50 6.52
N VAL A 255 12.01 0.18 6.49
CA VAL A 255 11.84 -0.68 7.67
C VAL A 255 13.13 -1.49 7.84
N ALA A 256 13.93 -1.12 8.84
CA ALA A 256 15.22 -1.76 9.09
C ALA A 256 15.08 -3.11 9.81
N ARG A 257 14.05 -3.26 10.64
CA ARG A 257 13.82 -4.46 11.44
C ARG A 257 12.34 -4.66 11.71
N VAL A 258 11.84 -5.88 11.48
CA VAL A 258 10.55 -6.36 11.98
C VAL A 258 10.79 -7.31 13.14
N LEU A 259 10.08 -7.11 14.24
CA LEU A 259 10.19 -7.87 15.48
C LEU A 259 8.88 -8.61 15.72
N PRO A 260 8.87 -9.95 15.71
CA PRO A 260 7.72 -10.71 16.15
C PRO A 260 7.36 -10.30 17.58
N THR A 261 6.24 -9.61 17.70
CA THR A 261 5.71 -9.13 18.97
C THR A 261 4.34 -9.78 19.11
N PRO A 262 4.04 -10.46 20.23
CA PRO A 262 2.69 -10.99 20.45
C PRO A 262 1.64 -9.89 20.33
N PHE A 263 0.53 -10.17 19.64
CA PHE A 263 -0.60 -9.27 19.61
C PHE A 263 -1.39 -9.43 20.90
N GLN A 264 -1.04 -8.59 21.89
CA GLN A 264 -1.56 -8.67 23.25
C GLN A 264 -2.88 -7.91 23.39
N ILE A 265 -3.88 -8.62 23.90
CA ILE A 265 -5.16 -8.11 24.39
C ILE A 265 -5.38 -8.87 25.69
N GLU A 266 -5.73 -8.16 26.77
CA GLU A 266 -6.06 -8.80 28.05
C GLU A 266 -7.25 -9.75 27.87
N GLU A 267 -7.30 -10.86 28.61
CA GLU A 267 -8.31 -11.90 28.35
C GLU A 267 -9.74 -11.42 28.62
N ASP A 268 -9.93 -10.53 29.60
CA ASP A 268 -11.23 -9.90 29.87
C ASP A 268 -11.65 -8.98 28.71
N ASP A 269 -10.72 -8.17 28.20
CA ASP A 269 -10.94 -7.29 27.04
C ASP A 269 -11.20 -8.11 25.76
N TRP A 270 -10.52 -9.24 25.60
CA TRP A 270 -10.72 -10.16 24.49
C TRP A 270 -12.12 -10.78 24.52
N THR A 271 -12.55 -11.25 25.70
CA THR A 271 -13.89 -11.81 25.89
C THR A 271 -14.98 -10.76 25.63
N ALA A 272 -14.81 -9.55 26.16
CA ALA A 272 -15.75 -8.45 25.93
C ALA A 272 -15.80 -8.03 24.44
N LEU A 273 -14.66 -8.02 23.75
CA LEU A 273 -14.57 -7.70 22.33
C LEU A 273 -15.33 -8.71 21.48
N LEU A 274 -15.21 -10.01 21.78
CA LEU A 274 -15.89 -11.07 21.04
C LEU A 274 -17.38 -11.17 21.34
N ALA A 275 -17.84 -10.74 22.52
CA ALA A 275 -19.25 -10.83 22.91
C ALA A 275 -20.21 -10.04 21.99
N GLY A 276 -19.71 -9.08 21.22
CA GLY A 276 -20.47 -8.32 20.23
C GLY A 276 -20.40 -8.87 18.79
N GLU A 277 -19.67 -9.96 18.56
CA GLU A 277 -19.40 -10.51 17.24
C GLU A 277 -20.19 -11.81 17.01
N VAL A 278 -20.33 -12.21 15.74
CA VAL A 278 -20.91 -13.51 15.40
C VAL A 278 -19.85 -14.61 15.43
N ALA A 279 -20.25 -15.86 15.71
CA ALA A 279 -19.33 -16.98 15.90
C ALA A 279 -18.30 -17.18 14.75
N GLU A 280 -18.69 -16.95 13.49
CA GLU A 280 -17.77 -17.01 12.35
C GLU A 280 -16.68 -15.92 12.42
N GLN A 281 -17.06 -14.72 12.85
CA GLN A 281 -16.13 -13.60 13.05
C GLN A 281 -15.19 -13.88 14.22
N GLU A 282 -15.68 -14.48 15.30
CA GLU A 282 -14.86 -14.85 16.46
C GLU A 282 -13.74 -15.82 16.07
N ASP A 283 -14.07 -16.89 15.34
CA ASP A 283 -13.11 -17.87 14.85
C ASP A 283 -12.06 -17.23 13.90
N ASN A 284 -12.52 -16.32 13.03
CA ASN A 284 -11.61 -15.52 12.20
C ASN A 284 -10.68 -14.64 13.06
N PHE A 285 -11.20 -13.95 14.08
CA PHE A 285 -10.41 -13.08 14.95
C PHE A 285 -9.36 -13.84 15.75
N HIS A 286 -9.63 -15.08 16.18
CA HIS A 286 -8.61 -15.94 16.79
C HIS A 286 -7.43 -16.21 15.83
N ALA A 287 -7.71 -16.56 14.57
CA ALA A 287 -6.68 -16.79 13.56
C ALA A 287 -5.92 -15.49 13.21
N ILE A 288 -6.62 -14.36 13.13
CA ILE A 288 -6.03 -13.05 12.86
C ILE A 288 -5.14 -12.58 14.02
N ARG A 289 -5.59 -12.70 15.27
CA ARG A 289 -4.79 -12.39 16.48
C ARG A 289 -3.47 -13.17 16.45
N LYS A 290 -3.52 -14.45 16.11
CA LYS A 290 -2.32 -15.28 15.98
C LYS A 290 -1.42 -14.85 14.82
N TYR A 291 -1.99 -14.53 13.65
CA TYR A 291 -1.24 -14.03 12.50
C TYR A 291 -0.50 -12.71 12.81
N LEU A 292 -1.18 -11.75 13.45
CA LEU A 292 -0.61 -10.46 13.85
C LEU A 292 0.51 -10.61 14.90
N GLY A 293 0.46 -11.64 15.75
CA GLY A 293 1.53 -11.96 16.68
C GLY A 293 2.83 -12.48 16.03
N GLN A 294 2.81 -12.80 14.74
CA GLN A 294 3.93 -13.39 13.99
C GLN A 294 4.38 -12.56 12.79
N ASN A 295 3.49 -11.71 12.27
CA ASN A 295 3.68 -10.93 11.06
C ASN A 295 3.30 -9.47 11.28
N ARG A 296 3.74 -8.60 10.37
CA ARG A 296 3.36 -7.20 10.33
C ARG A 296 2.61 -6.91 9.04
N ILE A 297 1.48 -6.23 9.17
CA ILE A 297 0.76 -5.62 8.04
C ILE A 297 1.00 -4.11 8.09
N ASN A 298 1.26 -3.51 6.93
CA ASN A 298 1.41 -2.07 6.80
C ASN A 298 0.58 -1.57 5.64
N ILE A 299 -0.20 -0.53 5.87
CA ILE A 299 -1.13 -0.01 4.86
C ILE A 299 -0.75 1.44 4.59
N ASN A 300 -0.35 1.73 3.37
CA ASN A 300 -0.02 3.07 2.90
C ASN A 300 -1.16 3.60 2.04
N ILE A 301 -1.74 4.72 2.44
CA ILE A 301 -2.85 5.39 1.77
C ILE A 301 -2.34 6.72 1.23
N ARG A 302 -2.62 6.99 -0.05
CA ARG A 302 -2.09 8.16 -0.76
C ARG A 302 -3.08 8.68 -1.81
N GLN A 303 -2.89 9.94 -2.17
CA GLN A 303 -3.53 10.57 -3.32
C GLN A 303 -2.56 10.56 -4.50
N VAL A 304 -3.05 10.26 -5.68
CA VAL A 304 -2.22 10.08 -6.89
C VAL A 304 -2.37 11.27 -7.81
N TYR A 305 -3.58 11.78 -8.01
CA TYR A 305 -3.90 12.85 -8.94
C TYR A 305 -4.50 14.06 -8.22
N ALA A 306 -4.44 15.21 -8.90
CA ALA A 306 -5.15 16.40 -8.44
C ALA A 306 -6.67 16.16 -8.46
N LEU A 307 -7.41 16.82 -7.56
CA LEU A 307 -8.86 16.71 -7.42
C LEU A 307 -9.58 16.86 -8.78
N GLY A 308 -10.61 16.02 -9.02
CA GLY A 308 -11.41 16.01 -10.25
C GLY A 308 -10.86 15.10 -11.36
N ALA A 309 -9.74 14.42 -11.14
CA ALA A 309 -9.14 13.58 -12.18
C ALA A 309 -9.73 12.15 -12.25
N LYS A 310 -10.37 11.66 -11.18
CA LYS A 310 -11.10 10.38 -11.20
C LYS A 310 -12.36 10.47 -12.07
N GLN A 311 -13.11 11.58 -11.97
CA GLN A 311 -14.24 11.89 -12.86
C GLN A 311 -13.81 11.93 -14.33
N LYS A 312 -12.68 12.58 -14.64
CA LYS A 312 -12.14 12.57 -16.02
C LYS A 312 -11.70 11.19 -16.50
N ALA A 313 -11.16 10.34 -15.64
CA ALA A 313 -10.77 8.97 -15.99
C ALA A 313 -11.99 8.08 -16.25
N GLU A 314 -13.02 8.20 -15.42
CA GLU A 314 -14.31 7.54 -15.60
C GLU A 314 -15.03 8.03 -16.88
N GLU A 315 -14.93 9.33 -17.19
CA GLU A 315 -15.41 9.93 -18.46
C GLU A 315 -14.60 9.43 -19.69
N GLU A 316 -13.27 9.32 -19.60
CA GLU A 316 -12.40 8.82 -20.68
C GLU A 316 -12.59 7.31 -20.95
N GLU A 317 -12.84 6.48 -19.92
CA GLU A 317 -13.24 5.08 -20.10
C GLU A 317 -14.65 4.96 -20.69
N ALA A 318 -15.59 5.81 -20.27
CA ALA A 318 -16.94 5.83 -20.82
C ALA A 318 -16.96 6.26 -22.31
N ASP A 319 -16.13 7.23 -22.70
CA ASP A 319 -16.00 7.71 -24.09
C ASP A 319 -15.15 6.75 -24.97
N GLY A 320 -14.27 5.97 -24.36
CA GLY A 320 -13.51 4.90 -25.03
C GLY A 320 -14.32 3.63 -25.34
N GLY A 321 -15.50 3.47 -24.73
CA GLY A 321 -16.40 2.34 -24.90
C GLY A 321 -17.32 2.43 -26.14
N ASP A 322 -17.42 3.59 -26.78
CA ASP A 322 -18.35 3.85 -27.90
C ASP A 322 -17.64 4.27 -29.20
N LYS A 323 -16.57 3.55 -29.56
CA LYS A 323 -16.00 3.59 -30.92
C LYS A 323 -15.88 2.20 -31.49
N GLY A 324 -17.04 1.59 -31.74
CA GLY A 324 -17.08 0.25 -32.31
C GLY A 324 -18.48 -0.23 -32.67
N ARG A 325 -19.25 0.57 -33.42
CA ARG A 325 -20.35 0.16 -34.31
C ARG A 325 -21.02 1.43 -34.84
N ASP A 326 -20.59 1.88 -36.01
CA ASP A 326 -21.47 2.51 -37.00
C ASP A 326 -20.65 2.72 -38.27
N ASP A 327 -20.82 1.80 -39.22
CA ASP A 327 -20.74 2.06 -40.65
C ASP A 327 -21.01 0.75 -41.39
N ASP A 328 -22.28 0.41 -41.60
CA ASP A 328 -22.70 -0.16 -42.89
C ASP A 328 -24.22 -0.05 -43.07
N ARG A 329 -24.67 1.00 -43.76
CA ARG A 329 -25.92 1.03 -44.52
C ARG A 329 -26.02 2.32 -45.33
N SER A 330 -25.56 2.27 -46.57
CA SER A 330 -26.03 3.16 -47.65
C SER A 330 -25.67 2.61 -49.03
N SER A 331 -26.61 1.81 -49.55
CA SER A 331 -26.99 1.64 -50.96
C SER A 331 -26.10 2.27 -52.05
N LYS A 332 -25.49 1.42 -52.88
CA LYS A 332 -25.11 1.74 -54.26
C LYS A 332 -26.07 1.07 -55.24
N SER A 333 -26.86 1.85 -55.95
CA SER A 333 -27.25 1.57 -57.34
C SER A 333 -27.77 2.85 -58.00
N GLU A 334 -27.01 3.42 -58.93
CA GLU A 334 -27.46 3.76 -60.30
C GLU A 334 -26.38 4.55 -61.07
N ARG A 335 -25.93 3.93 -62.18
CA ARG A 335 -25.54 4.46 -63.51
C ARG A 335 -25.35 5.99 -63.67
N CYS A 336 -24.22 6.43 -64.25
CA CYS A 336 -24.00 6.56 -65.71
C CYS A 336 -22.73 7.39 -66.06
N LEU A 337 -21.97 6.89 -67.06
CA LEU A 337 -21.15 7.59 -68.07
C LEU A 337 -20.07 8.62 -67.64
N GLN A 338 -18.80 8.31 -67.95
CA GLN A 338 -18.07 9.00 -69.01
C GLN A 338 -16.83 8.18 -69.46
N VAL A 339 -16.61 8.21 -70.77
CA VAL A 339 -15.61 7.53 -71.59
C VAL A 339 -14.46 8.51 -71.87
N THR A 340 -13.22 8.00 -71.95
CA THR A 340 -12.12 8.31 -72.90
C THR A 340 -10.87 7.64 -72.30
N ASP A 341 -10.24 6.61 -72.86
CA ASP A 341 -9.54 6.44 -74.15
C ASP A 341 -8.08 6.10 -73.82
N ALA A 342 -7.58 5.00 -74.38
CA ALA A 342 -6.27 4.83 -75.02
C ALA A 342 -5.71 3.40 -74.87
N ASP A 343 -5.91 2.63 -75.95
CA ASP A 343 -4.89 1.87 -76.68
C ASP A 343 -3.91 0.95 -75.92
N ALA A 344 -4.04 -0.37 -76.15
CA ALA A 344 -3.28 -1.09 -77.18
C ALA A 344 -3.24 -2.62 -76.92
N ASP A 345 -3.77 -3.32 -77.91
CA ASP A 345 -3.70 -4.73 -78.34
C ASP A 345 -2.84 -5.78 -77.57
N PRO A 346 -3.38 -6.99 -77.30
CA PRO A 346 -2.65 -8.16 -76.82
C PRO A 346 -2.42 -9.21 -77.93
N SER A 347 -1.26 -9.86 -77.95
CA SER A 347 -1.07 -11.06 -78.76
C SER A 347 -0.38 -12.19 -78.01
N CYS A 348 -1.10 -13.32 -77.97
CA CYS A 348 -0.64 -14.70 -78.13
C CYS A 348 -0.17 -15.52 -76.91
N ASP A 349 -1.00 -16.54 -76.64
CA ASP A 349 -0.68 -17.98 -76.54
C ASP A 349 -0.04 -18.57 -75.25
N HIS A 350 -0.89 -19.31 -74.51
CA HIS A 350 -0.83 -20.76 -74.17
C HIS A 350 0.53 -21.49 -73.97
N PRO A 351 0.57 -22.68 -73.32
CA PRO A 351 0.22 -23.05 -71.95
C PRO A 351 1.32 -23.97 -71.31
N SER A 352 1.01 -24.60 -70.18
CA SER A 352 1.59 -25.86 -69.65
C SER A 352 2.93 -25.83 -68.90
N GLY A 353 3.02 -26.64 -67.84
CA GLY A 353 4.29 -27.06 -67.25
C GLY A 353 4.27 -27.28 -65.74
N SER A 354 3.78 -28.44 -65.32
CA SER A 354 4.13 -29.11 -64.05
C SER A 354 5.65 -29.20 -63.85
N ASP A 355 6.15 -29.15 -62.60
CA ASP A 355 6.52 -30.36 -61.82
C ASP A 355 7.52 -30.07 -60.68
N ALA A 356 7.41 -30.90 -59.64
CA ALA A 356 8.47 -31.46 -58.80
C ALA A 356 9.42 -30.60 -57.90
N SER A 357 9.22 -30.81 -56.59
CA SER A 357 10.22 -31.39 -55.66
C SER A 357 11.50 -30.60 -55.29
N LYS A 358 11.55 -30.16 -54.03
CA LYS A 358 12.46 -30.69 -53.00
C LYS A 358 12.07 -30.25 -51.60
#